data_AF-A0A965ZEH4-F1
#
_entry.id   AF-A0A965ZEH4-F1
#
_cell.length_a   1.000
_cell.length_b   1.000
_cell.length_c   1.000
_cell.angle_alpha   90.00
_cell.angle_beta   90.00
_cell.angle_gamma   90.00
#
_symmetry.space_group_name_H-M   'P 1'
#
loop_
_entity.id
_entity.type
_entity.pdbx_description
1 polymer ?
#
loop_
_entity_poly.entity_id
_entity_poly.type
_entity_poly.pdbx_seq_one_letter_code
_entity_poly.pdbx_strand_id
1 'polypeptide(L)'
;MADLIFKLWWVLPVVAALLMYKSVLRVFFGMIIVPDDRIGLVVKKFALYGNDMRLPDGRIIATRGEAGMQAKPLAPGLYWRMWPWQYAITMAPFTIIEQGSLGLVKAKDGAALDTGRVLGKPVECDKFQDAQAFLENNGQKGPQAAFLTPGNYRINTFLFEIEKVPITQVHENKVGIVTTLDGEPLEKGDIAGGSVIGHRNYQDPIAFINAGGKKGLQEDVILAGTYYMNPWFVLVEQVDMMHIPIGYVGVVNSFVGPEGKDTSGDNFKHGNIVHKGQKGVWDEPLDPGKHPVNIYTHGVEVVPTTNIVLNWANSRSEAHELDKNLNTISVRSFDGFTFNLDVSQIIHIPRNEAPKVIARFGKMRNLVSQVLEPTIANYFRNAAQKSDVIGFLTNRSQRQDDAKGHISQVLADYNVVGVDTLIGDIIPPEALMKTMTDRKLAEEERHTYEIQKSAQIERKEFESAKAGADMQPEIVKSTRQVEINTQMAAAKVAAAKGDAESRVINAKADAENRTINAKADAEAKTIIAKADANATEVNGGAEAGKIKAIGLAEAEVTKQKTEAMGTEQYAIVRVAEALASNGIKLVPEILVNGKDGGSAGMVDALIGSELFKKLQKDNSKEDKTEA
;
A
#
# COMPACT_ATOMS: atom_id res chain seq x y z
N MET A 1 30.32 81.78 109.15
CA MET A 1 29.93 81.31 107.79
C MET A 1 30.97 81.69 106.73
N ALA A 2 31.42 82.94 106.64
CA ALA A 2 32.45 83.35 105.67
C ALA A 2 33.83 82.68 105.85
N ASP A 3 34.24 82.42 107.10
CA ASP A 3 35.55 81.84 107.42
C ASP A 3 35.67 80.33 107.07
N LEU A 4 34.53 79.61 107.07
CA LEU A 4 34.47 78.21 106.63
C LEU A 4 34.61 78.09 105.11
N ILE A 5 34.10 79.07 104.35
CA ILE A 5 34.15 79.08 102.88
C ILE A 5 35.59 79.34 102.39
N PHE A 6 36.34 80.22 103.08
CA PHE A 6 37.77 80.43 102.77
C PHE A 6 38.65 79.23 103.14
N LYS A 7 38.38 78.56 104.27
CA LYS A 7 39.12 77.34 104.67
C LYS A 7 38.78 76.10 103.85
N LEU A 8 37.59 75.99 103.24
CA LEU A 8 37.21 74.89 102.34
C LEU A 8 37.35 75.23 100.85
N TRP A 9 37.97 76.36 100.49
CA TRP A 9 38.14 76.74 99.09
C TRP A 9 38.95 75.72 98.27
N TRP A 10 39.86 74.97 98.91
CA TRP A 10 40.59 73.84 98.30
C TRP A 10 39.73 72.57 98.11
N VAL A 11 38.60 72.45 98.82
CA VAL A 11 37.67 71.33 98.66
C VAL A 11 36.86 71.48 97.38
N LEU A 12 36.55 72.70 96.95
CA LEU A 12 35.87 72.98 95.68
C LEU A 12 36.60 72.44 94.44
N PRO A 13 37.90 72.70 94.21
CA PRO A 13 38.66 72.11 93.10
C PRO A 13 38.88 70.61 93.28
N VAL A 14 38.98 70.09 94.50
CA VAL A 14 39.10 68.64 94.75
C VAL A 14 37.79 67.91 94.40
N VAL A 15 36.64 68.46 94.81
CA VAL A 15 35.31 67.94 94.47
C VAL A 15 35.03 68.10 92.97
N ALA A 16 35.43 69.24 92.36
CA ALA A 16 35.34 69.44 90.91
C ALA A 16 36.25 68.48 90.13
N ALA A 17 37.48 68.20 90.62
CA ALA A 17 38.39 67.22 90.04
C ALA A 17 37.88 65.78 90.20
N LEU A 18 37.23 65.46 91.33
CA LEU A 18 36.55 64.18 91.55
C LEU A 18 35.30 64.03 90.67
N LEU A 19 34.51 65.08 90.46
CA LEU A 19 33.36 65.09 89.56
C LEU A 19 33.77 64.99 88.09
N MET A 20 34.85 65.70 87.71
CA MET A 20 35.43 65.68 86.36
C MET A 20 36.60 64.69 86.22
N TYR A 21 36.68 63.66 87.05
CA TYR A 21 37.83 62.75 87.09
C TYR A 21 38.16 62.15 85.72
N LYS A 22 37.15 61.85 84.88
CA LYS A 22 37.35 61.38 83.50
C LYS A 22 38.09 62.41 82.63
N SER A 23 37.74 63.69 82.75
CA SER A 23 38.39 64.79 82.02
C SER A 23 39.79 65.06 82.55
N VAL A 24 39.97 65.05 83.88
CA VAL A 24 41.28 65.23 84.54
C VAL A 24 42.23 64.10 84.16
N LEU A 25 41.78 62.83 84.25
CA LEU A 25 42.58 61.66 83.84
C LEU A 25 42.93 61.68 82.36
N ARG A 26 42.01 62.14 81.50
CA ARG A 26 42.28 62.25 80.06
C ARG A 26 43.29 63.35 79.73
N VAL A 27 43.20 64.52 80.37
CA VAL A 27 44.07 65.67 80.08
C VAL A 27 45.46 65.51 80.70
N PHE A 28 45.55 65.09 81.97
CA PHE A 28 46.84 64.98 82.69
C PHE A 28 47.55 63.65 82.44
N PHE A 29 46.84 62.52 82.51
CA PHE A 29 47.43 61.19 82.38
C PHE A 29 47.35 60.61 80.95
N GLY A 30 46.65 61.29 80.04
CA GLY A 30 46.48 60.82 78.66
C GLY A 30 45.74 59.49 78.59
N MET A 31 44.78 59.26 79.50
CA MET A 31 44.03 58.01 79.60
C MET A 31 42.97 57.94 78.49
N ILE A 32 43.02 56.88 77.68
CA ILE A 32 41.98 56.54 76.69
C ILE A 32 41.55 55.10 76.89
N ILE A 33 40.23 54.88 76.85
CA ILE A 33 39.61 53.57 76.83
C ILE A 33 39.10 53.37 75.40
N VAL A 34 39.62 52.34 74.73
CA VAL A 34 39.10 51.88 73.44
C VAL A 34 38.06 50.80 73.74
N PRO A 35 36.78 51.02 73.36
CA PRO A 35 35.73 50.02 73.53
C PRO A 35 36.00 48.71 72.79
N ASP A 36 35.39 47.61 73.25
CA ASP A 36 35.59 46.27 72.69
C ASP A 36 35.04 46.09 71.26
N ASP A 37 34.18 46.99 70.78
CA ASP A 37 33.59 47.00 69.44
C ASP A 37 34.36 47.87 68.42
N ARG A 38 35.45 48.52 68.83
CA ARG A 38 36.16 49.54 68.03
C ARG A 38 37.68 49.40 68.09
N ILE A 39 38.34 49.90 67.06
CA ILE A 39 39.79 50.17 67.08
C ILE A 39 40.04 51.68 67.24
N GLY A 40 41.08 52.04 67.98
CA GLY A 40 41.54 53.41 68.10
C GLY A 40 42.56 53.75 67.02
N LEU A 41 42.16 54.49 65.99
CA LEU A 41 43.08 54.99 64.97
C LEU A 41 43.82 56.21 65.50
N VAL A 42 45.15 56.21 65.46
CA VAL A 42 45.97 57.24 66.08
C VAL A 42 46.52 58.19 65.02
N VAL A 43 46.32 59.49 65.23
CA VAL A 43 46.98 60.57 64.48
C VAL A 43 47.86 61.33 65.45
N LYS A 44 49.17 61.33 65.20
CA LYS A 44 50.14 62.08 65.99
C LYS A 44 50.32 63.46 65.38
N LYS A 45 49.91 64.52 66.09
CA LYS A 45 49.92 65.91 65.57
C LYS A 45 51.34 66.43 65.36
N PHE A 46 52.27 66.08 66.25
CA PHE A 46 53.68 66.45 66.15
C PHE A 46 54.57 65.44 66.89
N ALA A 47 55.84 65.35 66.48
CA ALA A 47 56.85 64.50 67.10
C ALA A 47 57.83 65.36 67.93
N LEU A 48 58.06 64.98 69.20
CA LEU A 48 58.98 65.66 70.12
C LEU A 48 60.39 65.04 70.14
N TYR A 49 60.49 63.75 69.80
CA TYR A 49 61.73 62.95 69.82
C TYR A 49 61.73 61.93 68.67
N GLY A 50 62.88 61.76 67.99
CA GLY A 50 63.10 60.80 66.89
C GLY A 50 63.92 61.39 65.73
N ASN A 51 64.70 60.56 65.02
CA ASN A 51 65.53 60.99 63.88
C ASN A 51 64.70 61.37 62.62
N ASP A 52 63.50 60.81 62.48
CA ASP A 52 62.59 61.06 61.35
C ASP A 52 61.34 61.80 61.86
N MET A 53 61.43 63.13 62.00
CA MET A 53 60.33 63.95 62.55
C MET A 53 59.20 64.23 61.56
N ARG A 54 59.44 64.00 60.26
CA ARG A 54 58.51 64.25 59.16
C ARG A 54 58.37 62.98 58.32
N LEU A 55 57.15 62.72 57.86
CA LEU A 55 56.86 61.66 56.89
C LEU A 55 57.73 61.84 55.64
N PRO A 56 58.35 60.77 55.12
CA PRO A 56 59.02 60.79 53.81
C PRO A 56 58.04 61.25 52.71
N ASP A 57 58.53 62.05 51.77
CA ASP A 57 57.72 62.57 50.67
C ASP A 57 57.05 61.41 49.89
N GLY A 58 55.72 61.50 49.74
CA GLY A 58 54.90 60.50 49.06
C GLY A 58 54.27 59.42 49.95
N ARG A 59 54.58 59.37 51.25
CA ARG A 59 53.89 58.52 52.24
C ARG A 59 52.87 59.31 53.07
N ILE A 60 51.80 58.65 53.45
CA ILE A 60 50.66 59.21 54.21
C ILE A 60 50.59 58.60 55.62
N ILE A 61 51.08 57.37 55.78
CA ILE A 61 51.05 56.60 57.01
C ILE A 61 52.45 56.49 57.63
N ALA A 62 52.53 56.87 58.92
CA ALA A 62 53.74 56.83 59.72
C ALA A 62 53.93 55.43 60.34
N THR A 63 55.06 54.79 60.03
CA THR A 63 55.43 53.47 60.59
C THR A 63 56.34 53.58 61.81
N ARG A 64 57.23 54.58 61.84
CA ARG A 64 58.29 54.73 62.86
C ARG A 64 57.99 55.80 63.92
N GLY A 65 56.71 56.10 64.18
CA GLY A 65 56.31 57.08 65.18
C GLY A 65 56.46 58.54 64.74
N GLU A 66 56.58 58.79 63.44
CA GLU A 66 56.66 60.10 62.78
C GLU A 66 55.36 60.91 63.01
N ALA A 67 55.35 62.22 62.74
CA ALA A 67 54.12 63.02 62.82
C ALA A 67 53.17 62.65 61.66
N GLY A 68 51.90 62.36 61.95
CA GLY A 68 50.89 61.95 60.97
C GLY A 68 50.00 60.79 61.43
N MET A 69 49.23 60.23 60.49
CA MET A 69 48.38 59.05 60.71
C MET A 69 49.28 57.84 60.99
N GLN A 70 49.10 57.15 62.11
CA GLN A 70 49.96 56.03 62.49
C GLN A 70 49.51 54.72 61.82
N ALA A 71 50.48 53.86 61.49
CA ALA A 71 50.23 52.52 60.96
C ALA A 71 49.56 51.63 62.01
N LYS A 72 50.08 51.60 63.24
CA LYS A 72 49.62 50.72 64.31
C LYS A 72 48.36 51.27 64.99
N PRO A 73 47.18 50.62 64.84
CA PRO A 73 46.00 50.99 65.59
C PRO A 73 46.11 50.54 67.06
N LEU A 74 45.33 51.18 67.94
CA LEU A 74 45.13 50.73 69.31
C LEU A 74 44.04 49.64 69.31
N ALA A 75 44.37 48.48 69.86
CA ALA A 75 43.40 47.42 70.13
C ALA A 75 42.42 47.86 71.24
N PRO A 76 41.32 47.14 71.48
CA PRO A 76 40.50 47.39 72.66
C PRO A 76 41.29 47.28 73.96
N GLY A 77 41.06 48.21 74.88
CA GLY A 77 41.77 48.24 76.15
C GLY A 77 42.04 49.65 76.68
N LEU A 78 42.74 49.69 77.81
CA LEU A 78 43.11 50.90 78.52
C LEU A 78 44.54 51.32 78.14
N TYR A 79 44.67 52.52 77.57
CA TYR A 79 45.95 53.10 77.21
C TYR A 79 46.23 54.37 78.01
N TRP A 80 47.49 54.53 78.41
CA TRP A 80 48.00 55.67 79.17
C TRP A 80 48.98 56.49 78.30
N ARG A 81 49.23 57.75 78.69
CA ARG A 81 50.18 58.65 78.01
C ARG A 81 49.81 59.05 76.58
N MET A 82 48.54 58.92 76.21
CA MET A 82 47.98 59.39 74.94
C MET A 82 47.35 60.78 75.11
N TRP A 83 48.18 61.82 75.28
CA TRP A 83 47.67 63.16 75.58
C TRP A 83 46.92 63.80 74.39
N PRO A 84 45.74 64.42 74.60
CA PRO A 84 44.92 65.02 73.53
C PRO A 84 45.60 66.14 72.73
N TRP A 85 46.59 66.80 73.33
CA TRP A 85 47.39 67.84 72.67
C TRP A 85 48.41 67.25 71.69
N GLN A 86 48.90 66.02 71.92
CA GLN A 86 49.87 65.33 71.05
C GLN A 86 49.19 64.35 70.07
N TYR A 87 48.18 63.62 70.53
CA TYR A 87 47.51 62.55 69.80
C TYR A 87 46.02 62.88 69.60
N ALA A 88 45.53 62.67 68.38
CA ALA A 88 44.11 62.60 68.08
C ALA A 88 43.75 61.14 67.81
N ILE A 89 42.77 60.61 68.53
CA ILE A 89 42.34 59.21 68.40
C ILE A 89 40.94 59.20 67.83
N THR A 90 40.78 58.56 66.68
CA THR A 90 39.51 58.36 66.00
C THR A 90 39.08 56.92 66.22
N MET A 91 37.91 56.71 66.83
CA MET A 91 37.39 55.36 67.05
C MET A 91 36.68 54.88 65.78
N ALA A 92 37.22 53.85 65.14
CA ALA A 92 36.60 53.20 63.99
C ALA A 92 35.96 51.88 64.42
N PRO A 93 34.74 51.54 63.94
CA PRO A 93 34.15 50.24 64.20
C PRO A 93 34.96 49.13 63.52
N PHE A 94 34.88 47.91 64.03
CA PHE A 94 35.47 46.77 63.34
C PHE A 94 34.82 46.55 61.97
N THR A 95 35.63 46.08 61.02
CA THR A 95 35.12 45.74 59.69
C THR A 95 34.53 44.34 59.75
N ILE A 96 33.21 44.27 59.70
CA ILE A 96 32.47 43.02 59.64
C ILE A 96 32.18 42.70 58.17
N ILE A 97 32.66 41.55 57.71
CA ILE A 97 32.33 40.97 56.41
C ILE A 97 31.30 39.88 56.65
N GLU A 98 30.10 40.12 56.13
CA GLU A 98 28.97 39.22 56.27
C GLU A 98 29.21 37.90 55.52
N GLN A 99 28.54 36.84 55.96
CA GLN A 99 28.52 35.58 55.21
C GLN A 99 27.89 35.83 53.82
N GLY A 100 28.48 35.26 52.78
CA GLY A 100 28.05 35.54 51.40
C GLY A 100 28.75 36.74 50.74
N SER A 101 29.57 37.49 51.48
CA SER A 101 30.33 38.64 50.96
C SER A 101 31.84 38.45 51.02
N LEU A 102 32.54 39.14 50.13
CA LEU A 102 33.98 39.27 50.04
C LEU A 102 34.38 40.72 50.36
N GLY A 103 35.43 40.90 51.16
CA GLY A 103 36.02 42.22 51.37
C GLY A 103 37.20 42.46 50.44
N LEU A 104 37.03 43.30 49.42
CA LEU A 104 38.11 43.77 48.57
C LEU A 104 38.87 44.89 49.28
N VAL A 105 40.20 44.84 49.25
CA VAL A 105 41.05 45.79 49.95
C VAL A 105 41.76 46.69 48.95
N LYS A 106 41.66 48.00 49.16
CA LYS A 106 42.40 49.02 48.42
C LYS A 106 43.32 49.76 49.39
N ALA A 107 44.62 49.69 49.16
CA ALA A 107 45.62 50.39 49.95
C ALA A 107 45.78 51.84 49.46
N LYS A 108 45.71 52.81 50.38
CA LYS A 108 45.90 54.24 50.07
C LYS A 108 47.38 54.64 50.02
N ASP A 109 48.24 53.88 50.68
CA ASP A 109 49.66 54.16 50.83
C ASP A 109 50.49 52.87 50.68
N GLY A 110 51.76 52.99 50.31
CA GLY A 110 52.65 51.87 49.99
C GLY A 110 53.56 52.14 48.79
N ALA A 111 54.31 51.11 48.38
CA ALA A 111 55.12 51.14 47.17
C ALA A 111 54.24 51.34 45.92
N ALA A 112 54.79 51.85 44.82
CA ALA A 112 54.05 51.91 43.57
C ALA A 112 53.74 50.50 43.04
N LEU A 113 52.63 50.35 42.32
CA LEU A 113 52.32 49.11 41.58
C LEU A 113 53.42 48.86 40.53
N ASP A 114 53.71 47.59 40.32
CA ASP A 114 54.62 47.19 39.24
C ASP A 114 54.05 47.62 37.88
N THR A 115 54.91 48.11 37.00
CA THR A 115 54.50 48.62 35.69
C THR A 115 53.78 47.54 34.88
N GLY A 116 52.52 47.80 34.49
CA GLY A 116 51.69 46.88 33.72
C GLY A 116 50.76 45.97 34.54
N ARG A 117 50.88 45.95 35.88
CA ARG A 117 49.95 45.23 36.75
C ARG A 117 48.81 46.12 37.23
N VAL A 118 47.65 45.50 37.47
CA VAL A 118 46.45 46.20 37.98
C VAL A 118 46.28 45.96 39.48
N LEU A 119 46.77 44.81 39.97
CA LEU A 119 46.66 44.39 41.37
C LEU A 119 48.00 44.38 42.10
N GLY A 120 47.95 44.84 43.35
CA GLY A 120 49.05 44.78 44.29
C GLY A 120 49.37 43.35 44.72
N LYS A 121 50.66 43.04 44.86
CA LYS A 121 51.12 41.76 45.38
C LYS A 121 50.65 41.57 46.83
N PRO A 122 50.12 40.39 47.19
CA PRO A 122 49.76 40.06 48.55
C PRO A 122 51.03 39.93 49.37
N VAL A 123 50.94 40.40 50.61
CA VAL A 123 52.04 40.46 51.55
C VAL A 123 51.58 39.87 52.87
N GLU A 124 52.47 39.16 53.55
CA GLU A 124 52.21 38.62 54.89
C GLU A 124 52.00 39.78 55.88
N CYS A 125 50.74 39.99 56.29
CA CYS A 125 50.32 41.10 57.17
C CYS A 125 49.09 40.77 58.04
N ASP A 126 48.90 39.49 58.39
CA ASP A 126 47.75 39.00 59.17
C ASP A 126 46.39 39.50 58.64
N LYS A 127 46.14 39.26 57.34
CA LYS A 127 44.92 39.68 56.63
C LYS A 127 44.64 41.18 56.77
N PHE A 128 45.65 42.02 56.54
CA PHE A 128 45.57 43.48 56.57
C PHE A 128 45.21 44.08 57.94
N GLN A 129 45.29 43.31 59.02
CA GLN A 129 45.14 43.82 60.39
C GLN A 129 46.41 44.51 60.87
N ASP A 130 47.58 44.04 60.42
CA ASP A 130 48.86 44.68 60.70
C ASP A 130 49.30 45.57 59.53
N ALA A 131 48.91 46.84 59.62
CA ALA A 131 49.30 47.89 58.67
C ALA A 131 50.81 48.21 58.71
N GLN A 132 51.51 47.95 59.81
CA GLN A 132 52.95 48.17 59.89
C GLN A 132 53.69 47.09 59.11
N ALA A 133 53.34 45.82 59.33
CA ALA A 133 53.89 44.68 58.60
C ALA A 133 53.64 44.81 57.08
N PHE A 134 52.46 45.28 56.67
CA PHE A 134 52.16 45.53 55.25
C PHE A 134 53.14 46.52 54.61
N LEU A 135 53.42 47.65 55.27
CA LEU A 135 54.32 48.67 54.73
C LEU A 135 55.80 48.27 54.81
N GLU A 136 56.19 47.52 55.84
CA GLU A 136 57.57 47.01 56.02
C GLU A 136 57.92 45.94 54.98
N ASN A 137 56.95 45.08 54.64
CA ASN A 137 57.12 44.01 53.66
C ASN A 137 56.86 44.46 52.20
N ASN A 138 57.01 45.75 51.89
CA ASN A 138 56.81 46.34 50.55
C ASN A 138 55.39 46.19 49.97
N GLY A 139 54.36 46.35 50.80
CA GLY A 139 52.97 46.47 50.33
C GLY A 139 52.80 47.58 49.30
N GLN A 140 52.06 47.29 48.24
CA GLN A 140 51.85 48.20 47.10
C GLN A 140 50.57 49.01 47.29
N LYS A 141 50.55 50.28 46.86
CA LYS A 141 49.37 51.14 46.87
C LYS A 141 48.38 50.73 45.77
N GLY A 142 47.09 50.87 46.01
CA GLY A 142 46.02 50.55 45.05
C GLY A 142 45.25 49.27 45.39
N PRO A 143 44.45 48.76 44.43
CA PRO A 143 43.69 47.51 44.57
C PRO A 143 44.62 46.32 44.90
N GLN A 144 44.26 45.51 45.90
CA GLN A 144 45.07 44.35 46.31
C GLN A 144 44.54 43.06 45.67
N ALA A 145 45.45 42.12 45.37
CA ALA A 145 45.07 40.78 44.93
C ALA A 145 44.44 39.95 46.06
N ALA A 146 45.00 40.03 47.28
CA ALA A 146 44.43 39.39 48.45
C ALA A 146 43.16 40.09 48.92
N PHE A 147 42.20 39.29 49.36
CA PHE A 147 40.90 39.72 49.83
C PHE A 147 40.64 39.17 51.24
N LEU A 148 39.57 39.66 51.85
CA LEU A 148 39.13 39.26 53.18
C LEU A 148 37.92 38.32 53.08
N THR A 149 38.03 37.16 53.72
CA THR A 149 36.92 36.19 53.83
C THR A 149 35.92 36.63 54.90
N PRO A 150 34.68 36.09 54.94
CA PRO A 150 33.71 36.43 55.99
C PRO A 150 34.30 36.30 57.40
N GLY A 151 34.10 37.34 58.22
CA GLY A 151 34.75 37.45 59.51
C GLY A 151 34.74 38.88 60.07
N ASN A 152 35.29 39.04 61.27
CA ASN A 152 35.43 40.32 61.95
C ASN A 152 36.90 40.72 61.98
N TYR A 153 37.24 41.86 61.37
CA TYR A 153 38.63 42.29 61.18
C TYR A 153 38.88 43.67 61.78
N ARG A 154 40.06 43.80 62.40
CA ARG A 154 40.57 45.04 62.98
C ARG A 154 41.44 45.78 61.97
N ILE A 155 40.81 46.50 61.04
CA ILE A 155 41.53 47.09 59.90
C ILE A 155 41.70 48.59 60.07
N ASN A 156 42.93 49.07 59.87
CA ASN A 156 43.24 50.49 59.88
C ASN A 156 42.62 51.20 58.66
N THR A 157 41.51 51.91 58.85
CA THR A 157 40.78 52.60 57.76
C THR A 157 41.51 53.83 57.19
N PHE A 158 42.59 54.29 57.84
CA PHE A 158 43.47 55.30 57.27
C PHE A 158 44.34 54.74 56.14
N LEU A 159 44.81 53.50 56.27
CA LEU A 159 45.64 52.85 55.25
C LEU A 159 44.79 52.08 54.23
N PHE A 160 43.78 51.34 54.69
CA PHE A 160 43.00 50.44 53.87
C PHE A 160 41.56 50.92 53.72
N GLU A 161 41.07 50.88 52.49
CA GLU A 161 39.66 51.03 52.16
C GLU A 161 39.11 49.65 51.77
N ILE A 162 37.93 49.32 52.29
CA ILE A 162 37.34 47.99 52.12
C ILE A 162 36.01 48.15 51.39
N GLU A 163 35.90 47.47 50.26
CA GLU A 163 34.69 47.39 49.47
C GLU A 163 34.09 45.99 49.63
N LYS A 164 32.81 45.92 50.02
CA LYS A 164 32.11 44.65 50.20
C LYS A 164 31.41 44.28 48.90
N VAL A 165 31.72 43.11 48.37
CA VAL A 165 31.14 42.60 47.11
C VAL A 165 30.59 41.20 47.36
N PRO A 166 29.43 40.81 46.79
CA PRO A 166 28.94 39.44 46.91
C PRO A 166 29.94 38.43 46.34
N ILE A 167 29.99 37.24 46.94
CA ILE A 167 30.80 36.12 46.42
C ILE A 167 30.24 35.60 45.11
N THR A 168 31.11 35.05 44.27
CA THR A 168 30.71 34.47 42.99
C THR A 168 30.07 33.10 43.22
N GLN A 169 28.78 32.98 42.91
CA GLN A 169 28.06 31.71 42.95
C GLN A 169 27.66 31.29 41.54
N VAL A 170 28.15 30.14 41.11
CA VAL A 170 27.75 29.50 39.85
C VAL A 170 26.64 28.51 40.16
N HIS A 171 25.47 28.72 39.56
CA HIS A 171 24.30 27.88 39.78
C HIS A 171 24.47 26.48 39.19
N GLU A 172 23.70 25.51 39.69
CA GLU A 172 23.65 24.17 39.10
C GLU A 172 23.21 24.22 37.64
N ASN A 173 23.76 23.31 36.81
CA ASN A 173 23.57 23.26 35.35
C ASN A 173 24.10 24.47 34.57
N LYS A 174 24.79 25.41 35.23
CA LYS A 174 25.51 26.50 34.59
C LYS A 174 27.01 26.29 34.65
N VAL A 175 27.70 26.88 33.69
CA VAL A 175 29.14 26.92 33.58
C VAL A 175 29.59 28.38 33.67
N GLY A 176 30.63 28.64 34.47
CA GLY A 176 31.23 29.96 34.56
C GLY A 176 32.36 30.10 33.55
N ILE A 177 32.20 31.01 32.61
CA ILE A 177 33.24 31.43 31.67
C ILE A 177 34.04 32.55 32.34
N VAL A 178 35.35 32.35 32.41
CA VAL A 178 36.27 33.22 33.16
C VAL A 178 37.02 34.14 32.20
N THR A 179 37.03 35.43 32.51
CA THR A 179 37.89 36.43 31.86
C THR A 179 38.79 37.08 32.90
N THR A 180 40.11 36.98 32.70
CA THR A 180 41.12 37.58 33.58
C THR A 180 41.50 38.98 33.10
N LEU A 181 41.65 39.91 34.03
CA LEU A 181 42.01 41.31 33.75
C LEU A 181 43.50 41.61 33.92
N ASP A 182 44.22 40.72 34.61
CA ASP A 182 45.65 40.81 34.92
C ASP A 182 46.37 39.50 34.54
N GLY A 183 47.64 39.60 34.15
CA GLY A 183 48.42 38.50 33.57
C GLY A 183 49.26 38.91 32.36
N GLU A 184 49.96 37.94 31.77
CA GLU A 184 50.74 38.17 30.54
C GLU A 184 49.81 38.43 29.35
N PRO A 185 50.17 39.30 28.40
CA PRO A 185 49.32 39.53 27.23
C PRO A 185 49.17 38.26 26.38
N LEU A 186 48.01 38.09 25.74
CA LEU A 186 47.79 37.00 24.78
C LEU A 186 48.77 37.10 23.61
N GLU A 187 49.21 35.94 23.13
CA GLU A 187 50.02 35.86 21.92
C GLU A 187 49.20 36.23 20.69
N LYS A 188 49.86 36.77 19.67
CA LYS A 188 49.20 37.24 18.46
C LYS A 188 48.62 36.05 17.69
N GLY A 189 47.29 35.90 17.73
CA GLY A 189 46.55 34.83 17.05
C GLY A 189 45.72 33.96 17.99
N ASP A 190 45.97 34.04 19.29
CA ASP A 190 45.20 33.35 20.32
C ASP A 190 43.98 34.18 20.73
N ILE A 191 42.84 33.50 20.94
CA ILE A 191 41.58 34.12 21.39
C ILE A 191 41.42 34.00 22.91
N ALA A 192 42.00 32.97 23.52
CA ALA A 192 41.94 32.72 24.96
C ALA A 192 43.29 32.26 25.51
N GLY A 193 43.48 32.47 26.81
CA GLY A 193 44.58 31.91 27.58
C GLY A 193 44.39 30.40 27.73
N GLY A 194 45.46 29.64 27.50
CA GLY A 194 45.46 28.20 27.72
C GLY A 194 45.28 27.84 29.19
N SER A 195 44.93 26.58 29.45
CA SER A 195 44.81 26.05 30.81
C SER A 195 46.13 26.13 31.58
N VAL A 196 46.06 26.62 32.82
CA VAL A 196 47.21 26.72 33.73
C VAL A 196 46.92 25.91 34.97
N ILE A 197 47.89 25.17 35.49
CA ILE A 197 47.68 24.33 36.68
C ILE A 197 48.20 25.07 37.93
N GLY A 198 47.45 25.01 39.04
CA GLY A 198 47.94 25.45 40.37
C GLY A 198 47.24 26.66 41.01
N HIS A 199 46.25 27.27 40.35
CA HIS A 199 45.60 28.52 40.80
C HIS A 199 44.25 28.35 41.54
N ARG A 200 43.91 27.12 41.98
CA ARG A 200 42.70 26.78 42.76
C ARG A 200 41.40 27.40 42.17
N ASN A 201 41.18 27.23 40.86
CA ASN A 201 40.05 27.79 40.12
C ASN A 201 39.97 29.32 40.22
N TYR A 202 41.12 29.99 40.09
CA TYR A 202 41.25 31.46 40.01
C TYR A 202 40.98 32.20 41.33
N GLN A 203 40.89 31.47 42.45
CA GLN A 203 40.77 32.06 43.78
C GLN A 203 42.07 32.72 44.26
N ASP A 204 43.22 32.26 43.75
CA ASP A 204 44.54 32.81 44.07
C ASP A 204 45.13 33.53 42.83
N PRO A 205 44.95 34.85 42.68
CA PRO A 205 45.40 35.59 41.50
C PRO A 205 46.89 35.49 41.23
N ILE A 206 47.71 35.49 42.29
CA ILE A 206 49.17 35.44 42.16
C ILE A 206 49.66 34.06 41.76
N ALA A 207 49.02 33.00 42.24
CA ALA A 207 49.37 31.64 41.82
C ALA A 207 49.13 31.49 40.31
N PHE A 208 48.03 32.06 39.80
CA PHE A 208 47.74 32.11 38.36
C PHE A 208 48.79 32.89 37.58
N ILE A 209 49.11 34.11 38.02
CA ILE A 209 50.08 34.97 37.33
C ILE A 209 51.48 34.35 37.34
N ASN A 210 51.92 33.80 38.48
CA ASN A 210 53.24 33.17 38.60
C ASN A 210 53.36 31.88 37.77
N ALA A 211 52.25 31.21 37.49
CA ALA A 211 52.20 30.04 36.64
C ALA A 211 52.13 30.38 35.13
N GLY A 212 52.29 31.65 34.75
CA GLY A 212 52.26 32.10 33.34
C GLY A 212 50.85 32.36 32.81
N GLY A 213 49.91 32.66 33.70
CA GLY A 213 48.53 32.98 33.33
C GLY A 213 48.43 34.16 32.37
N LYS A 214 47.71 33.95 31.26
CA LYS A 214 47.46 34.97 30.24
C LYS A 214 46.25 35.83 30.63
N LYS A 215 46.27 37.11 30.26
CA LYS A 215 45.20 38.08 30.42
C LYS A 215 44.14 37.90 29.33
N GLY A 216 42.86 37.87 29.69
CA GLY A 216 41.73 37.81 28.76
C GLY A 216 40.83 36.60 29.01
N LEU A 217 40.06 36.22 28.00
CA LEU A 217 39.21 35.03 28.06
C LEU A 217 40.06 33.79 28.35
N GLN A 218 39.57 32.89 29.21
CA GLN A 218 40.25 31.64 29.53
C GLN A 218 39.59 30.45 28.85
N GLU A 219 40.39 29.46 28.49
CA GLU A 219 39.89 28.17 27.98
C GLU A 219 39.11 27.41 29.05
N ASP A 220 39.67 27.35 30.26
CA ASP A 220 39.08 26.62 31.38
C ASP A 220 37.80 27.26 31.88
N VAL A 221 36.88 26.39 32.25
CA VAL A 221 35.59 26.76 32.83
C VAL A 221 35.50 26.36 34.28
N ILE A 222 34.75 27.14 35.06
CA ILE A 222 34.43 26.79 36.44
C ILE A 222 33.06 26.12 36.53
N LEU A 223 32.99 25.05 37.31
CA LEU A 223 31.77 24.28 37.54
C LEU A 223 30.90 24.95 38.61
N ALA A 224 29.66 24.47 38.76
CA ALA A 224 28.75 24.92 39.80
C ALA A 224 29.40 24.86 41.19
N GLY A 225 29.24 25.92 41.97
CA GLY A 225 29.91 26.07 43.24
C GLY A 225 29.99 27.52 43.71
N THR A 226 30.49 27.69 44.93
CA THR A 226 30.73 28.99 45.55
C THR A 226 32.23 29.27 45.54
N TYR A 227 32.63 30.38 44.94
CA TYR A 227 34.03 30.75 44.77
C TYR A 227 34.32 32.12 45.38
N TYR A 228 35.44 32.20 46.09
CA TYR A 228 35.99 33.47 46.58
C TYR A 228 36.94 34.04 45.53
N MET A 229 36.38 34.73 44.54
CA MET A 229 37.15 35.34 43.46
C MET A 229 37.15 36.86 43.61
N ASN A 230 38.27 37.48 43.29
CA ASN A 230 38.39 38.93 43.26
C ASN A 230 37.84 39.48 41.93
N PRO A 231 36.75 40.26 41.91
CA PRO A 231 36.16 40.82 40.68
C PRO A 231 37.07 41.81 39.94
N TRP A 232 38.06 42.41 40.62
CA TRP A 232 39.08 43.23 39.97
C TRP A 232 40.11 42.38 39.21
N PHE A 233 40.17 41.08 39.48
CA PHE A 233 41.02 40.12 38.80
C PHE A 233 40.27 39.32 37.73
N VAL A 234 39.10 38.80 38.08
CA VAL A 234 38.34 37.83 37.30
C VAL A 234 36.90 38.28 37.15
N LEU A 235 36.43 38.27 35.91
CA LEU A 235 35.02 38.40 35.57
C LEU A 235 34.47 37.02 35.21
N VAL A 236 33.35 36.64 35.83
CA VAL A 236 32.68 35.36 35.59
C VAL A 236 31.33 35.61 34.92
N GLU A 237 31.18 35.09 33.72
CA GLU A 237 29.91 35.04 33.00
C GLU A 237 29.30 33.64 33.14
N GLN A 238 28.02 33.56 33.53
CA GLN A 238 27.34 32.27 33.69
C GLN A 238 26.55 31.94 32.44
N VAL A 239 26.92 30.86 31.76
CA VAL A 239 26.24 30.30 30.59
C VAL A 239 25.66 28.94 30.95
N ASP A 240 24.58 28.52 30.29
CA ASP A 240 24.03 27.19 30.50
C ASP A 240 24.96 26.11 29.93
N MET A 241 25.05 24.96 30.61
CA MET A 241 25.85 23.84 30.11
C MET A 241 25.33 23.34 28.76
N MET A 242 26.26 22.91 27.91
CA MET A 242 25.90 22.34 26.61
C MET A 242 25.18 21.01 26.79
N HIS A 243 23.91 20.96 26.41
CA HIS A 243 23.10 19.76 26.47
C HIS A 243 23.08 19.02 25.13
N ILE A 244 23.57 17.80 25.13
CA ILE A 244 23.53 16.89 23.98
C ILE A 244 22.43 15.86 24.26
N PRO A 245 21.32 15.87 23.51
CA PRO A 245 20.23 14.93 23.71
C PRO A 245 20.63 13.48 23.37
N ILE A 246 19.87 12.52 23.90
CA ILE A 246 20.05 11.09 23.59
C ILE A 246 19.81 10.86 22.10
N GLY A 247 20.66 10.04 21.47
CA GLY A 247 20.62 9.80 20.02
C GLY A 247 21.38 10.82 19.19
N TYR A 248 22.12 11.73 19.86
CA TYR A 248 22.99 12.72 19.23
C TYR A 248 24.40 12.67 19.85
N VAL A 249 25.37 13.19 19.13
CA VAL A 249 26.75 13.39 19.60
C VAL A 249 27.17 14.83 19.35
N GLY A 250 27.96 15.41 20.25
CA GLY A 250 28.47 16.77 20.10
C GLY A 250 29.86 16.76 19.49
N VAL A 251 29.98 17.18 18.23
CA VAL A 251 31.30 17.37 17.61
C VAL A 251 31.84 18.73 18.01
N VAL A 252 33.01 18.75 18.64
CA VAL A 252 33.63 19.98 19.15
C VAL A 252 34.68 20.47 18.16
N ASN A 253 34.55 21.74 17.78
CA ASN A 253 35.53 22.49 17.03
C ASN A 253 36.22 23.48 17.98
N SER A 254 37.48 23.22 18.33
CA SER A 254 38.26 24.09 19.20
C SER A 254 39.00 25.16 18.41
N PHE A 255 38.84 26.42 18.81
CA PHE A 255 39.54 27.56 18.21
C PHE A 255 40.87 27.88 18.91
N VAL A 256 41.17 27.17 20.01
CA VAL A 256 42.28 27.43 20.92
C VAL A 256 43.20 26.21 21.02
N GLY A 257 44.40 26.41 21.56
CA GLY A 257 45.42 25.37 21.67
C GLY A 257 46.47 25.41 20.55
N PRO A 258 47.52 24.57 20.66
CA PRO A 258 48.55 24.49 19.63
C PRO A 258 47.96 24.02 18.30
N GLU A 259 48.61 24.39 17.18
CA GLU A 259 48.23 23.86 15.87
C GLU A 259 48.27 22.32 15.91
N GLY A 260 47.10 21.70 15.71
CA GLY A 260 46.96 20.27 15.87
C GLY A 260 47.65 19.50 14.75
N LYS A 261 48.20 18.34 15.11
CA LYS A 261 48.76 17.39 14.15
C LYS A 261 47.61 16.53 13.63
N ASP A 262 47.40 16.52 12.32
CA ASP A 262 46.29 15.79 11.71
C ASP A 262 46.39 14.28 12.02
N THR A 263 45.36 13.76 12.68
CA THR A 263 45.25 12.35 13.06
C THR A 263 44.48 11.52 12.03
N SER A 264 43.94 12.16 10.98
CA SER A 264 43.04 11.55 9.99
C SER A 264 43.72 10.61 8.98
N GLY A 265 45.06 10.56 8.97
CA GLY A 265 45.87 9.80 8.02
C GLY A 265 45.89 10.41 6.61
N ASP A 266 46.79 9.91 5.74
CA ASP A 266 47.07 10.51 4.41
C ASP A 266 45.87 10.52 3.42
N ASN A 267 44.81 9.77 3.72
CA ASN A 267 43.62 9.66 2.86
C ASN A 267 42.61 10.79 3.05
N PHE A 268 42.66 11.53 4.16
CA PHE A 268 41.68 12.56 4.48
C PHE A 268 42.33 13.94 4.42
N LYS A 269 41.99 14.73 3.38
CA LYS A 269 42.60 16.05 3.13
C LYS A 269 41.71 17.23 3.56
N HIS A 270 40.66 16.99 4.34
CA HIS A 270 39.57 17.95 4.54
C HIS A 270 39.44 18.40 5.99
N GLY A 271 40.06 19.52 6.34
CA GLY A 271 40.08 20.02 7.71
C GLY A 271 41.00 19.20 8.61
N ASN A 272 41.47 19.81 9.69
CA ASN A 272 42.37 19.15 10.64
C ASN A 272 41.54 18.49 11.73
N ILE A 273 41.58 17.16 11.80
CA ILE A 273 41.07 16.42 12.95
C ILE A 273 42.22 16.25 13.93
N VAL A 274 41.95 16.57 15.18
CA VAL A 274 42.96 16.75 16.20
C VAL A 274 42.53 16.07 17.49
N HIS A 275 43.49 15.75 18.34
CA HIS A 275 43.17 15.25 19.67
C HIS A 275 42.59 16.36 20.55
N LYS A 276 41.89 15.97 21.62
CA LYS A 276 41.35 16.90 22.61
C LYS A 276 42.42 17.87 23.13
N GLY A 277 42.08 19.16 23.13
CA GLY A 277 42.97 20.26 23.58
C GLY A 277 43.88 20.86 22.49
N GLN A 278 43.78 20.38 21.25
CA GLN A 278 44.42 21.01 20.09
C GLN A 278 43.41 21.81 19.28
N LYS A 279 43.93 22.78 18.51
CA LYS A 279 43.11 23.63 17.64
C LYS A 279 42.63 22.84 16.41
N GLY A 280 41.32 22.72 16.24
CA GLY A 280 40.69 21.94 15.17
C GLY A 280 39.45 21.17 15.64
N VAL A 281 38.95 20.26 14.80
CA VAL A 281 37.82 19.40 15.13
C VAL A 281 38.33 18.20 15.92
N TRP A 282 37.76 17.94 17.10
CA TRP A 282 38.18 16.80 17.93
C TRP A 282 37.83 15.46 17.29
N ASP A 283 38.76 14.50 17.35
CA ASP A 283 38.57 13.11 16.92
C ASP A 283 37.51 12.36 17.74
N GLU A 284 37.43 12.66 19.03
CA GLU A 284 36.44 12.10 19.94
C GLU A 284 35.27 13.09 20.15
N PRO A 285 34.05 12.76 19.69
CA PRO A 285 32.88 13.58 19.96
C PRO A 285 32.41 13.41 21.41
N LEU A 286 31.70 14.41 21.92
CA LEU A 286 31.03 14.37 23.22
C LEU A 286 29.80 13.47 23.19
N ASP A 287 29.67 12.62 24.21
CA ASP A 287 28.52 11.75 24.41
C ASP A 287 27.25 12.50 24.83
N PRO A 288 26.05 11.89 24.71
CA PRO A 288 24.83 12.46 25.25
C PRO A 288 24.97 12.80 26.74
N GLY A 289 24.56 14.01 27.11
CA GLY A 289 24.71 14.53 28.47
C GLY A 289 24.88 16.05 28.52
N LYS A 290 25.13 16.57 29.72
CA LYS A 290 25.47 17.97 29.94
C LYS A 290 26.98 18.12 30.07
N HIS A 291 27.57 18.94 29.22
CA HIS A 291 29.02 19.16 29.20
C HIS A 291 29.36 20.61 29.53
N PRO A 292 30.35 20.84 30.40
CA PRO A 292 30.86 22.17 30.70
C PRO A 292 31.82 22.58 29.59
N VAL A 293 31.30 23.26 28.57
CA VAL A 293 32.07 23.74 27.42
C VAL A 293 31.98 25.26 27.35
N ASN A 294 33.11 25.92 27.08
CA ASN A 294 33.14 27.35 26.84
C ASN A 294 32.75 27.65 25.39
N ILE A 295 31.60 28.32 25.20
CA ILE A 295 31.02 28.62 23.89
C ILE A 295 31.87 29.57 23.03
N TYR A 296 32.77 30.34 23.63
CA TYR A 296 33.62 31.30 22.92
C TYR A 296 34.91 30.67 22.40
N THR A 297 35.39 29.61 23.06
CA THR A 297 36.61 28.89 22.67
C THR A 297 36.32 27.63 21.88
N HIS A 298 35.15 27.02 22.09
CA HIS A 298 34.74 25.77 21.48
C HIS A 298 33.35 25.93 20.83
N GLY A 299 33.27 25.67 19.52
CA GLY A 299 32.00 25.53 18.82
C GLY A 299 31.57 24.07 18.83
N VAL A 300 30.38 23.76 19.35
CA VAL A 300 29.86 22.37 19.35
C VAL A 300 28.69 22.27 18.39
N GLU A 301 28.80 21.35 17.44
CA GLU A 301 27.71 20.99 16.53
C GLU A 301 27.08 19.68 17.01
N VAL A 302 25.76 19.69 17.19
CA VAL A 302 25.01 18.51 17.64
C VAL A 302 24.62 17.69 16.41
N VAL A 303 25.19 16.49 16.28
CA VAL A 303 24.99 15.59 15.15
C VAL A 303 24.11 14.41 15.56
N PRO A 304 22.97 14.16 14.90
CA PRO A 304 22.17 12.97 15.14
C PRO A 304 22.92 11.69 14.75
N THR A 305 22.95 10.74 15.67
CA THR A 305 23.42 9.37 15.41
C THR A 305 22.26 8.40 15.20
N THR A 306 21.01 8.84 15.29
CA THR A 306 19.85 8.02 14.91
C THR A 306 19.67 8.01 13.39
N ASN A 307 18.78 7.17 12.90
CA ASN A 307 18.36 7.23 11.51
C ASN A 307 17.61 8.54 11.26
N ILE A 308 18.02 9.27 10.22
CA ILE A 308 17.40 10.51 9.79
C ILE A 308 16.72 10.23 8.45
N VAL A 309 15.46 10.60 8.33
CA VAL A 309 14.74 10.57 7.06
C VAL A 309 14.79 11.97 6.44
N LEU A 310 15.29 12.07 5.22
CA LEU A 310 15.32 13.30 4.43
C LEU A 310 14.33 13.16 3.28
N ASN A 311 13.36 14.07 3.19
CA ASN A 311 12.30 14.02 2.19
C ASN A 311 12.49 15.14 1.15
N TRP A 312 12.59 14.78 -0.14
CA TRP A 312 12.54 15.71 -1.28
C TRP A 312 11.11 15.81 -1.79
N ALA A 313 10.24 16.48 -1.03
CA ALA A 313 8.83 16.64 -1.36
C ALA A 313 8.31 18.02 -0.91
N ASN A 314 7.43 18.64 -1.70
CA ASN A 314 6.92 19.99 -1.42
C ASN A 314 5.92 20.07 -0.23
N SER A 315 5.49 18.94 0.34
CA SER A 315 4.33 18.87 1.24
C SER A 315 4.58 18.21 2.60
N ARG A 316 5.77 17.64 2.85
CA ARG A 316 6.09 16.94 4.11
C ARG A 316 7.50 17.29 4.60
N SER A 317 7.59 18.18 5.58
CA SER A 317 8.81 18.38 6.37
C SER A 317 8.65 17.65 7.70
N GLU A 318 9.61 16.79 8.05
CA GLU A 318 9.65 16.07 9.32
C GLU A 318 10.41 16.86 10.41
N ALA A 319 10.44 16.31 11.64
CA ALA A 319 10.83 16.97 12.88
C ALA A 319 12.27 17.55 12.96
N HIS A 320 13.13 17.30 11.96
CA HIS A 320 14.55 17.66 11.99
C HIS A 320 14.90 18.97 11.27
N GLU A 321 13.95 19.65 10.60
CA GLU A 321 14.12 20.93 9.86
C GLU A 321 15.21 20.95 8.76
N LEU A 322 15.97 19.88 8.57
CA LEU A 322 17.05 19.74 7.58
C LEU A 322 16.51 19.62 6.14
N ASP A 323 15.23 19.25 5.98
CA ASP A 323 14.53 19.03 4.72
C ASP A 323 13.71 20.23 4.24
N LYS A 324 13.66 21.32 5.02
CA LYS A 324 12.76 22.47 4.78
C LYS A 324 12.93 23.17 3.42
N ASN A 325 14.10 23.01 2.78
CA ASN A 325 14.41 23.59 1.47
C ASN A 325 14.46 22.55 0.33
N LEU A 326 14.14 21.28 0.61
CA LEU A 326 14.22 20.21 -0.39
C LEU A 326 12.93 20.16 -1.20
N ASN A 327 13.04 20.44 -2.49
CA ASN A 327 11.91 20.42 -3.43
C ASN A 327 11.83 19.07 -4.16
N THR A 328 10.64 18.78 -4.70
CA THR A 328 10.43 17.62 -5.58
C THR A 328 11.41 17.61 -6.76
N ILE A 329 11.94 16.45 -7.11
CA ILE A 329 12.93 16.34 -8.18
C ILE A 329 12.21 16.25 -9.51
N SER A 330 12.39 17.27 -10.37
CA SER A 330 11.88 17.22 -11.74
C SER A 330 12.87 16.51 -12.66
N VAL A 331 12.42 15.46 -13.32
CA VAL A 331 13.22 14.63 -14.24
C VAL A 331 12.60 14.59 -15.63
N ARG A 332 13.41 14.26 -16.64
CA ARG A 332 12.99 14.08 -18.03
C ARG A 332 13.29 12.65 -18.49
N SER A 333 12.28 11.96 -18.99
CA SER A 333 12.38 10.61 -19.52
C SER A 333 12.93 10.56 -20.95
N PHE A 334 13.26 9.35 -21.41
CA PHE A 334 13.74 9.09 -22.76
C PHE A 334 12.75 9.52 -23.85
N ASP A 335 11.46 9.28 -23.64
CA ASP A 335 10.33 9.69 -24.49
C ASP A 335 10.06 11.22 -24.48
N GLY A 336 10.84 11.99 -23.72
CA GLY A 336 10.85 13.45 -23.71
C GLY A 336 9.86 14.10 -22.75
N PHE A 337 9.06 13.32 -22.01
CA PHE A 337 8.16 13.84 -20.99
C PHE A 337 8.90 14.29 -19.72
N THR A 338 8.35 15.28 -19.01
CA THR A 338 8.84 15.69 -17.70
C THR A 338 7.84 15.26 -16.62
N PHE A 339 8.35 14.74 -15.52
CA PHE A 339 7.55 14.36 -14.37
C PHE A 339 8.29 14.65 -13.06
N ASN A 340 7.53 14.81 -11.98
CA ASN A 340 8.08 15.07 -10.65
C ASN A 340 8.15 13.77 -9.85
N LEU A 341 9.25 13.61 -9.14
CA LEU A 341 9.57 12.46 -8.32
C LEU A 341 9.78 12.92 -6.88
N ASP A 342 9.02 12.33 -5.96
CA ASP A 342 9.30 12.43 -4.53
C ASP A 342 10.28 11.34 -4.14
N VAL A 343 11.29 11.70 -3.34
CA VAL A 343 12.32 10.75 -2.87
C VAL A 343 12.50 10.95 -1.38
N SER A 344 12.68 9.86 -0.65
CA SER A 344 13.09 9.87 0.75
C SER A 344 14.40 9.13 0.89
N GLN A 345 15.39 9.74 1.54
CA GLN A 345 16.66 9.10 1.87
C GLN A 345 16.73 8.89 3.37
N ILE A 346 17.01 7.66 3.79
CA ILE A 346 17.33 7.33 5.18
C ILE A 346 18.84 7.27 5.30
N ILE A 347 19.40 8.11 6.17
CA ILE A 347 20.85 8.12 6.48
C ILE A 347 21.09 7.89 7.97
N HIS A 348 22.28 7.39 8.27
CA HIS A 348 22.79 7.25 9.62
C HIS A 348 24.25 7.71 9.64
N ILE A 349 24.63 8.46 10.68
CA ILE A 349 26.02 8.87 10.90
C ILE A 349 26.53 8.14 12.14
N PRO A 350 27.50 7.23 11.99
CA PRO A 350 28.13 6.58 13.13
C PRO A 350 28.85 7.61 14.01
N ARG A 351 28.81 7.41 15.34
CA ARG A 351 29.47 8.28 16.33
C ARG A 351 30.93 8.58 15.97
N ASN A 352 31.70 7.55 15.64
CA ASN A 352 33.14 7.66 15.38
C ASN A 352 33.47 8.40 14.07
N GLU A 353 32.48 8.54 13.17
CA GLU A 353 32.64 9.18 11.87
C GLU A 353 32.08 10.61 11.86
N ALA A 354 31.25 10.98 12.84
CA ALA A 354 30.64 12.31 12.93
C ALA A 354 31.66 13.46 12.89
N PRO A 355 32.83 13.40 13.56
CA PRO A 355 33.84 14.45 13.44
C PRO A 355 34.37 14.66 12.03
N LYS A 356 34.56 13.58 11.27
CA LYS A 356 35.02 13.65 9.87
C LYS A 356 34.00 14.32 8.97
N VAL A 357 32.71 14.03 9.18
CA VAL A 357 31.62 14.66 8.44
C VAL A 357 31.61 16.17 8.71
N ILE A 358 31.72 16.59 9.97
CA ILE A 358 31.75 18.01 10.33
C ILE A 358 33.04 18.70 9.87
N ALA A 359 34.19 18.04 9.90
CA ALA A 359 35.43 18.59 9.36
C ALA A 359 35.34 18.87 7.84
N ARG A 360 34.60 18.03 7.08
CA ARG A 360 34.36 18.23 5.64
C ARG A 360 33.38 19.36 5.33
N PHE A 361 32.24 19.39 6.04
CA PHE A 361 31.10 20.23 5.65
C PHE A 361 30.85 21.43 6.58
N GLY A 362 31.48 21.46 7.75
CA GLY A 362 31.29 22.44 8.82
C GLY A 362 29.98 22.28 9.59
N LYS A 363 28.85 22.09 8.89
CA LYS A 363 27.52 21.91 9.47
C LYS A 363 26.76 20.79 8.78
N MET A 364 25.82 20.16 9.49
CA MET A 364 24.96 19.11 8.94
C MET A 364 24.14 19.55 7.73
N ARG A 365 23.68 20.80 7.71
CA ARG A 365 22.91 21.33 6.57
C ARG A 365 23.72 21.36 5.27
N ASN A 366 25.02 21.60 5.36
CA ASN A 366 25.88 21.67 4.19
C ASN A 366 26.08 20.30 3.56
N LEU A 367 26.17 19.22 4.36
CA LEU A 367 26.18 17.85 3.86
C LEU A 367 24.95 17.57 2.99
N VAL A 368 23.76 17.98 3.46
CA VAL A 368 22.50 17.77 2.73
C VAL A 368 22.49 18.53 1.40
N SER A 369 22.78 19.83 1.43
CA SER A 369 22.65 20.69 0.24
C SER A 369 23.80 20.54 -0.76
N GLN A 370 25.01 20.19 -0.31
CA GLN A 370 26.19 20.13 -1.19
C GLN A 370 26.47 18.73 -1.75
N VAL A 371 26.04 17.67 -1.06
CA VAL A 371 26.34 16.28 -1.47
C VAL A 371 25.08 15.47 -1.73
N LEU A 372 24.20 15.34 -0.74
CA LEU A 372 23.02 14.47 -0.86
C LEU A 372 22.10 14.94 -1.99
N GLU A 373 21.71 16.21 -1.99
CA GLU A 373 20.80 16.77 -2.99
C GLU A 373 21.34 16.65 -4.43
N PRO A 374 22.58 17.08 -4.76
CA PRO A 374 23.13 16.89 -6.09
C PRO A 374 23.28 15.41 -6.49
N THR A 375 23.71 14.55 -5.57
CA THR A 375 23.92 13.12 -5.83
C THR A 375 22.60 12.42 -6.19
N ILE A 376 21.57 12.63 -5.37
CA ILE A 376 20.25 12.02 -5.57
C ILE A 376 19.60 12.56 -6.84
N ALA A 377 19.63 13.88 -7.05
CA ALA A 377 19.07 14.50 -8.25
C ALA A 377 19.76 14.01 -9.53
N ASN A 378 21.10 13.90 -9.52
CA ASN A 378 21.85 13.40 -10.68
C ASN A 378 21.54 11.93 -10.97
N TYR A 379 21.46 11.09 -9.94
CA TYR A 379 21.10 9.68 -10.11
C TYR A 379 19.73 9.53 -10.79
N PHE A 380 18.69 10.17 -10.25
CA PHE A 380 17.34 10.03 -10.78
C PHE A 380 17.17 10.69 -12.16
N ARG A 381 17.85 11.79 -12.45
CA ARG A 381 17.88 12.38 -13.81
C ARG A 381 18.50 11.42 -14.82
N ASN A 382 19.63 10.81 -14.50
CA ASN A 382 20.31 9.85 -15.37
C ASN A 382 19.50 8.54 -15.54
N ALA A 383 18.85 8.09 -14.46
CA ALA A 383 17.99 6.92 -14.49
C ALA A 383 16.73 7.15 -15.35
N ALA A 384 16.11 8.33 -15.25
CA ALA A 384 14.96 8.71 -16.06
C ALA A 384 15.32 8.81 -17.55
N GLN A 385 16.49 9.38 -17.89
CA GLN A 385 16.93 9.50 -19.29
C GLN A 385 17.12 8.17 -20.02
N LYS A 386 17.30 7.07 -19.30
CA LYS A 386 17.52 5.72 -19.88
C LYS A 386 16.23 4.92 -20.06
N SER A 387 15.07 5.48 -19.70
CA SER A 387 13.80 4.74 -19.66
C SER A 387 12.60 5.61 -19.95
N ASP A 388 11.56 5.02 -20.53
CA ASP A 388 10.27 5.66 -20.71
C ASP A 388 9.54 5.86 -19.36
N VAL A 389 8.58 6.80 -19.29
CA VAL A 389 7.84 7.09 -18.04
C VAL A 389 7.12 5.85 -17.52
N ILE A 390 6.51 5.06 -18.41
CA ILE A 390 5.75 3.85 -18.03
C ILE A 390 6.71 2.77 -17.52
N GLY A 391 7.81 2.52 -18.25
CA GLY A 391 8.85 1.63 -17.77
C GLY A 391 9.43 2.10 -16.42
N PHE A 392 9.41 3.41 -16.18
CA PHE A 392 9.81 4.00 -14.92
C PHE A 392 8.86 3.72 -13.77
N LEU A 393 7.56 3.74 -14.01
CA LEU A 393 6.53 3.39 -13.03
C LEU A 393 6.51 1.89 -12.73
N THR A 394 6.59 1.04 -13.75
CA THR A 394 6.47 -0.42 -13.61
C THR A 394 7.66 -1.02 -12.86
N ASN A 395 8.89 -0.55 -13.16
CA ASN A 395 10.12 -1.09 -12.58
C ASN A 395 10.59 -0.30 -11.34
N ARG A 396 9.66 0.29 -10.58
CA ARG A 396 9.97 1.12 -9.40
C ARG A 396 10.83 0.40 -8.36
N SER A 397 10.48 -0.84 -8.02
CA SER A 397 11.21 -1.62 -7.00
C SER A 397 12.68 -1.81 -7.38
N GLN A 398 12.94 -2.27 -8.61
CA GLN A 398 14.31 -2.47 -9.10
C GLN A 398 15.12 -1.17 -9.08
N ARG A 399 14.52 -0.06 -9.52
CA ARG A 399 15.21 1.23 -9.48
C ARG A 399 15.48 1.74 -8.08
N GLN A 400 14.61 1.42 -7.14
CA GLN A 400 14.83 1.75 -5.74
C GLN A 400 16.06 1.00 -5.19
N ASP A 401 16.19 -0.29 -5.51
CA ASP A 401 17.34 -1.10 -5.12
C ASP A 401 18.64 -0.62 -5.80
N ASP A 402 18.57 -0.28 -7.09
CA ASP A 402 19.70 0.29 -7.83
C ASP A 402 20.11 1.67 -7.26
N ALA A 403 19.13 2.50 -6.88
CA ALA A 403 19.35 3.81 -6.26
C ALA A 403 20.03 3.65 -4.91
N LYS A 404 19.51 2.75 -4.08
CA LYS A 404 20.08 2.40 -2.78
C LYS A 404 21.54 1.98 -2.92
N GLY A 405 21.86 1.08 -3.85
CA GLY A 405 23.22 0.62 -4.07
C GLY A 405 24.16 1.75 -4.48
N HIS A 406 23.77 2.54 -5.49
CA HIS A 406 24.61 3.63 -6.00
C HIS A 406 24.80 4.76 -4.99
N ILE A 407 23.70 5.24 -4.38
CA ILE A 407 23.73 6.37 -3.44
C ILE A 407 24.48 5.96 -2.16
N SER A 408 24.29 4.74 -1.65
CA SER A 408 25.00 4.27 -0.46
C SER A 408 26.51 4.19 -0.68
N GLN A 409 26.95 3.79 -1.88
CA GLN A 409 28.36 3.78 -2.24
C GLN A 409 28.95 5.19 -2.26
N VAL A 410 28.26 6.16 -2.87
CA VAL A 410 28.71 7.56 -2.89
C VAL A 410 28.74 8.15 -1.48
N LEU A 411 27.74 7.87 -0.64
CA LEU A 411 27.69 8.38 0.74
C LEU A 411 28.79 7.80 1.63
N ALA A 412 29.21 6.56 1.38
CA ALA A 412 30.30 5.92 2.11
C ALA A 412 31.63 6.68 1.94
N ASP A 413 31.90 7.26 0.76
CA ASP A 413 33.09 8.09 0.51
C ASP A 413 33.12 9.36 1.38
N TYR A 414 31.95 9.80 1.85
CA TYR A 414 31.76 10.94 2.74
C TYR A 414 31.57 10.54 4.21
N ASN A 415 31.84 9.28 4.57
CA ASN A 415 31.69 8.76 5.93
C ASN A 415 30.24 8.80 6.46
N VAL A 416 29.26 8.76 5.55
CA VAL A 416 27.82 8.72 5.88
C VAL A 416 27.25 7.38 5.43
N VAL A 417 26.44 6.74 6.27
CA VAL A 417 25.81 5.45 5.94
C VAL A 417 24.44 5.72 5.32
N GLY A 418 24.29 5.37 4.03
CA GLY A 418 22.98 5.29 3.38
C GLY A 418 22.28 3.99 3.80
N VAL A 419 21.19 4.08 4.57
CA VAL A 419 20.43 2.90 5.01
C VAL A 419 19.46 2.47 3.93
N ASP A 420 18.69 3.42 3.40
CA ASP A 420 17.73 3.16 2.34
C ASP A 420 17.41 4.39 1.52
N THR A 421 17.06 4.18 0.26
CA THR A 421 16.52 5.21 -0.63
C THR A 421 15.13 4.75 -1.04
N LEU A 422 14.10 5.50 -0.70
CA LEU A 422 12.71 5.19 -1.04
C LEU A 422 12.25 6.17 -2.12
N ILE A 423 11.66 5.62 -3.17
CA ILE A 423 10.93 6.44 -4.14
C ILE A 423 9.54 6.66 -3.56
N GLY A 424 9.06 7.90 -3.53
CA GLY A 424 7.72 8.28 -3.08
C GLY A 424 6.71 8.27 -4.24
N ASP A 425 5.86 9.28 -4.29
CA ASP A 425 4.88 9.42 -5.37
C ASP A 425 5.54 9.90 -6.66
N ILE A 426 5.07 9.34 -7.78
CA ILE A 426 5.45 9.74 -9.14
C ILE A 426 4.20 10.37 -9.73
N ILE A 427 4.27 11.65 -10.10
CA ILE A 427 3.15 12.35 -10.72
C ILE A 427 3.39 12.35 -12.24
N PRO A 428 2.83 11.40 -13.00
CA PRO A 428 2.98 11.40 -14.45
C PRO A 428 2.22 12.58 -15.07
N PRO A 429 2.63 13.05 -16.25
CA PRO A 429 1.90 14.08 -16.98
C PRO A 429 0.54 13.56 -17.45
N GLU A 430 -0.47 14.44 -17.38
CA GLU A 430 -1.87 14.11 -17.71
C GLU A 430 -2.06 13.55 -19.13
N ALA A 431 -1.22 13.99 -20.08
CA ALA A 431 -1.25 13.53 -21.46
C ALA A 431 -1.04 12.01 -21.61
N LEU A 432 -0.19 11.40 -20.77
CA LEU A 432 0.06 9.95 -20.77
C LEU A 432 -1.04 9.18 -20.05
N MET A 433 -1.65 9.76 -19.01
CA MET A 433 -2.76 9.13 -18.29
C MET A 433 -3.96 8.97 -19.19
N LYS A 434 -4.27 9.97 -20.02
CA LYS A 434 -5.36 9.90 -20.99
C LYS A 434 -5.15 8.75 -21.98
N THR A 435 -3.98 8.67 -22.62
CA THR A 435 -3.69 7.62 -23.59
C THR A 435 -3.64 6.22 -22.98
N MET A 436 -3.14 6.08 -21.75
CA MET A 436 -3.16 4.83 -21.00
C MET A 436 -4.58 4.39 -20.64
N THR A 437 -5.40 5.33 -20.18
CA THR A 437 -6.80 5.07 -19.83
C THR A 437 -7.58 4.67 -21.08
N ASP A 438 -7.40 5.40 -22.18
CA ASP A 438 -8.03 5.12 -23.47
C ASP A 438 -7.60 3.74 -24.01
N ARG A 439 -6.30 3.41 -23.94
CA ARG A 439 -5.77 2.10 -24.37
C ARG A 439 -6.31 0.96 -23.51
N LYS A 440 -6.33 1.13 -22.19
CA LYS A 440 -6.83 0.10 -21.28
C LYS A 440 -8.33 -0.11 -21.44
N LEU A 441 -9.09 0.97 -21.65
CA LEU A 441 -10.51 0.91 -21.98
C LEU A 441 -10.72 0.15 -23.30
N ALA A 442 -9.96 0.46 -24.35
CA ALA A 442 -10.05 -0.22 -25.63
C ALA A 442 -9.70 -1.72 -25.54
N GLU A 443 -8.73 -2.12 -24.70
CA GLU A 443 -8.42 -3.53 -24.44
C GLU A 443 -9.57 -4.27 -23.74
N GLU A 444 -10.15 -3.66 -22.69
CA GLU A 444 -11.31 -4.22 -21.97
C GLU A 444 -12.55 -4.28 -22.87
N GLU A 445 -12.78 -3.27 -23.71
CA GLU A 445 -13.83 -3.26 -24.73
C GLU A 445 -13.62 -4.37 -25.76
N ARG A 446 -12.39 -4.55 -26.26
CA ARG A 446 -12.06 -5.64 -27.19
C ARG A 446 -12.35 -7.00 -26.58
N HIS A 447 -11.92 -7.23 -25.34
CA HIS A 447 -12.19 -8.47 -24.63
C HIS A 447 -13.69 -8.70 -24.42
N THR A 448 -14.43 -7.64 -24.07
CA THR A 448 -15.89 -7.67 -23.97
C THR A 448 -16.54 -8.05 -25.31
N TYR A 449 -16.10 -7.46 -26.43
CA TYR A 449 -16.61 -7.79 -27.76
C TYR A 449 -16.25 -9.22 -28.20
N GLU A 450 -15.06 -9.73 -27.85
CA GLU A 450 -14.68 -11.13 -28.11
C GLU A 450 -15.57 -12.12 -27.34
N ILE A 451 -15.85 -11.84 -26.05
CA ILE A 451 -16.80 -12.62 -25.25
C ILE A 451 -18.21 -12.54 -25.83
N GLN A 452 -18.69 -11.35 -26.19
CA GLN A 452 -20.01 -11.18 -26.80
C GLN A 452 -20.11 -11.94 -28.13
N LYS A 453 -19.08 -11.85 -28.98
CA LYS A 453 -19.04 -12.55 -30.26
C LYS A 453 -19.06 -14.07 -30.09
N SER A 454 -18.26 -14.61 -29.17
CA SER A 454 -18.24 -16.05 -28.90
C SER A 454 -19.58 -16.55 -28.36
N ALA A 455 -20.21 -15.83 -27.42
CA ALA A 455 -21.55 -16.14 -26.93
C ALA A 455 -22.63 -16.10 -28.04
N GLN A 456 -22.54 -15.16 -28.99
CA GLN A 456 -23.47 -15.10 -30.13
C GLN A 456 -23.26 -16.24 -31.13
N ILE A 457 -22.02 -16.68 -31.35
CA ILE A 457 -21.72 -17.86 -32.18
C ILE A 457 -22.33 -19.10 -31.55
N GLU A 458 -22.09 -19.34 -30.26
CA GLU A 458 -22.64 -20.48 -29.54
C GLU A 458 -24.18 -20.46 -29.53
N ARG A 459 -24.79 -19.27 -29.35
CA ARG A 459 -26.25 -19.11 -29.45
C ARG A 459 -26.76 -19.43 -30.86
N LYS A 460 -26.08 -18.96 -31.91
CA LYS A 460 -26.45 -19.26 -33.30
C LYS A 460 -26.39 -20.76 -33.58
N GLU A 461 -25.33 -21.44 -33.12
CA GLU A 461 -25.20 -22.89 -33.27
C GLU A 461 -26.29 -23.64 -32.50
N PHE A 462 -26.59 -23.22 -31.26
CA PHE A 462 -27.68 -23.78 -30.46
C PHE A 462 -29.05 -23.61 -31.12
N GLU A 463 -29.39 -22.40 -31.58
CA GLU A 463 -30.67 -22.13 -32.27
C GLU A 463 -30.76 -22.90 -33.60
N SER A 464 -29.66 -23.03 -34.35
CA SER A 464 -29.62 -23.85 -35.57
C SER A 464 -29.83 -25.33 -35.28
N ALA A 465 -29.21 -25.85 -34.22
CA ALA A 465 -29.38 -27.24 -33.79
C ALA A 465 -30.81 -27.50 -33.30
N LYS A 466 -31.37 -26.55 -32.53
CA LYS A 466 -32.76 -26.60 -32.06
C LYS A 466 -33.75 -26.56 -33.21
N ALA A 467 -33.59 -25.64 -34.17
CA ALA A 467 -34.44 -25.57 -35.35
C ALA A 467 -34.38 -26.87 -36.18
N GLY A 468 -33.20 -27.48 -36.34
CA GLY A 468 -33.06 -28.79 -36.97
C GLY A 468 -33.80 -29.90 -36.20
N ALA A 469 -33.71 -29.91 -34.87
CA ALA A 469 -34.43 -30.87 -34.03
C ALA A 469 -35.95 -30.66 -34.04
N ASP A 470 -36.42 -29.41 -34.03
CA ASP A 470 -37.85 -29.06 -34.06
C ASP A 470 -38.49 -29.36 -35.43
N MET A 471 -37.72 -29.36 -36.53
CA MET A 471 -38.17 -29.81 -37.85
C MET A 471 -38.22 -31.34 -37.98
N GLN A 472 -37.50 -32.09 -37.14
CA GLN A 472 -37.39 -33.54 -37.24
C GLN A 472 -38.74 -34.29 -37.13
N PRO A 473 -39.69 -33.94 -36.24
CA PRO A 473 -41.02 -34.54 -36.22
C PRO A 473 -41.79 -34.31 -37.52
N GLU A 474 -41.64 -33.14 -38.14
CA GLU A 474 -42.36 -32.76 -39.36
C GLU A 474 -41.78 -33.45 -40.61
N ILE A 475 -40.45 -33.58 -40.68
CA ILE A 475 -39.74 -34.34 -41.71
C ILE A 475 -40.08 -35.83 -41.61
N VAL A 476 -40.07 -36.40 -40.40
CA VAL A 476 -40.42 -37.81 -40.15
C VAL A 476 -41.89 -38.08 -40.48
N LYS A 477 -42.81 -37.17 -40.13
CA LYS A 477 -44.22 -37.27 -40.49
C LYS A 477 -44.42 -37.27 -42.01
N SER A 478 -43.72 -36.39 -42.71
CA SER A 478 -43.82 -36.26 -44.18
C SER A 478 -43.23 -37.47 -44.91
N THR A 479 -42.07 -37.97 -44.48
CA THR A 479 -41.46 -39.19 -45.05
C THR A 479 -42.31 -40.42 -44.78
N ARG A 480 -42.81 -40.61 -43.55
CA ARG A 480 -43.78 -41.67 -43.22
C ARG A 480 -45.04 -41.57 -44.07
N GLN A 481 -45.55 -40.36 -44.31
CA GLN A 481 -46.77 -40.16 -45.11
C GLN A 481 -46.57 -40.54 -46.58
N VAL A 482 -45.41 -40.19 -47.17
CA VAL A 482 -45.05 -40.62 -48.53
C VAL A 482 -44.93 -42.14 -48.60
N GLU A 483 -44.28 -42.77 -47.63
CA GLU A 483 -44.13 -44.22 -47.56
C GLU A 483 -45.46 -44.95 -47.36
N ILE A 484 -46.36 -44.43 -46.53
CA ILE A 484 -47.74 -44.94 -46.40
C ILE A 484 -48.48 -44.84 -47.73
N ASN A 485 -48.36 -43.72 -48.44
CA ASN A 485 -49.03 -43.52 -49.73
C ASN A 485 -48.47 -44.45 -50.83
N THR A 486 -47.16 -44.67 -50.90
CA THR A 486 -46.56 -45.60 -51.87
C THR A 486 -46.93 -47.04 -51.55
N GLN A 487 -46.93 -47.43 -50.27
CA GLN A 487 -47.39 -48.75 -49.81
C GLN A 487 -48.89 -48.95 -50.09
N MET A 488 -49.74 -47.95 -49.86
CA MET A 488 -51.16 -48.01 -50.22
C MET A 488 -51.37 -48.13 -51.73
N ALA A 489 -50.58 -47.44 -52.55
CA ALA A 489 -50.63 -47.56 -54.00
C ALA A 489 -50.19 -48.97 -54.46
N ALA A 490 -49.11 -49.50 -53.90
CA ALA A 490 -48.64 -50.87 -54.16
C ALA A 490 -49.67 -51.93 -53.73
N ALA A 491 -50.30 -51.75 -52.57
CA ALA A 491 -51.38 -52.63 -52.09
C ALA A 491 -52.61 -52.60 -53.00
N LYS A 492 -53.00 -51.42 -53.52
CA LYS A 492 -54.08 -51.31 -54.51
C LYS A 492 -53.75 -52.00 -55.83
N VAL A 493 -52.51 -51.90 -56.32
CA VAL A 493 -52.05 -52.60 -57.53
C VAL A 493 -52.01 -54.12 -57.30
N ALA A 494 -51.54 -54.58 -56.15
CA ALA A 494 -51.52 -55.99 -55.79
C ALA A 494 -52.95 -56.56 -55.65
N ALA A 495 -53.88 -55.83 -55.03
CA ALA A 495 -55.29 -56.21 -54.94
C ALA A 495 -55.95 -56.30 -56.32
N ALA A 496 -55.73 -55.30 -57.20
CA ALA A 496 -56.24 -55.33 -58.57
C ALA A 496 -55.66 -56.48 -59.40
N LYS A 497 -54.40 -56.86 -59.16
CA LYS A 497 -53.76 -58.02 -59.79
C LYS A 497 -54.34 -59.34 -59.27
N GLY A 498 -54.57 -59.46 -57.96
CA GLY A 498 -55.24 -60.62 -57.36
C GLY A 498 -56.69 -60.81 -57.83
N ASP A 499 -57.43 -59.71 -58.05
CA ASP A 499 -58.77 -59.74 -58.65
C ASP A 499 -58.73 -60.18 -60.12
N ALA A 500 -57.73 -59.73 -60.88
CA ALA A 500 -57.54 -60.14 -62.27
C ALA A 500 -57.18 -61.64 -62.38
N GLU A 501 -56.26 -62.12 -61.54
CA GLU A 501 -55.88 -63.53 -61.48
C GLU A 501 -57.06 -64.42 -61.01
N SER A 502 -57.86 -63.98 -60.04
CA SER A 502 -59.08 -64.68 -59.63
C SER A 502 -60.12 -64.79 -60.77
N ARG A 503 -60.28 -63.73 -61.57
CA ARG A 503 -61.17 -63.78 -62.75
C ARG A 503 -60.69 -64.76 -63.81
N VAL A 504 -59.37 -64.87 -64.03
CA VAL A 504 -58.78 -65.84 -64.97
C VAL A 504 -58.96 -67.28 -64.46
N ILE A 505 -58.76 -67.52 -63.16
CA ILE A 505 -58.95 -68.84 -62.54
C ILE A 505 -60.42 -69.28 -62.62
N ASN A 506 -61.36 -68.38 -62.31
CA ASN A 506 -62.80 -68.67 -62.42
C ASN A 506 -63.22 -68.94 -63.88
N ALA A 507 -62.73 -68.15 -64.84
CA ALA A 507 -63.00 -68.39 -66.27
C ALA A 507 -62.45 -69.74 -66.77
N LYS A 508 -61.31 -70.19 -66.22
CA LYS A 508 -60.72 -71.49 -66.53
C LYS A 508 -61.51 -72.65 -65.92
N ALA A 509 -61.99 -72.49 -64.67
CA ALA A 509 -62.85 -73.46 -64.00
C ALA A 509 -64.21 -73.63 -64.72
N ASP A 510 -64.79 -72.54 -65.22
CA ASP A 510 -66.03 -72.58 -66.01
C ASP A 510 -65.83 -73.30 -67.37
N ALA A 511 -64.66 -73.14 -67.99
CA ALA A 511 -64.31 -73.85 -69.22
C ALA A 511 -64.17 -75.37 -68.97
N GLU A 512 -63.49 -75.77 -67.88
CA GLU A 512 -63.38 -77.18 -67.49
C GLU A 512 -64.76 -77.79 -67.16
N ASN A 513 -65.59 -77.11 -66.38
CA ASN A 513 -66.95 -77.58 -66.07
C ASN A 513 -67.80 -77.80 -67.33
N ARG A 514 -67.71 -76.90 -68.33
CA ARG A 514 -68.41 -77.10 -69.61
C ARG A 514 -67.90 -78.32 -70.38
N THR A 515 -66.61 -78.63 -70.33
CA THR A 515 -66.06 -79.84 -70.98
C THR A 515 -66.45 -81.13 -70.27
N ILE A 516 -66.54 -81.12 -68.94
CA ILE A 516 -66.96 -82.29 -68.14
C ILE A 516 -68.44 -82.58 -68.38
N ASN A 517 -69.30 -81.55 -68.36
CA ASN A 517 -70.72 -81.71 -68.65
C ASN A 517 -70.97 -82.19 -70.09
N ALA A 518 -70.24 -81.66 -71.07
CA ALA A 518 -70.34 -82.12 -72.46
C ALA A 518 -69.92 -83.60 -72.64
N LYS A 519 -68.95 -84.09 -71.86
CA LYS A 519 -68.57 -85.51 -71.84
C LYS A 519 -69.64 -86.39 -71.17
N ALA A 520 -70.20 -85.94 -70.05
CA ALA A 520 -71.28 -86.64 -69.37
C ALA A 520 -72.55 -86.78 -70.25
N ASP A 521 -72.91 -85.72 -70.98
CA ASP A 521 -74.04 -85.75 -71.93
C ASP A 521 -73.80 -86.70 -73.12
N ALA A 522 -72.54 -86.83 -73.57
CA ALA A 522 -72.19 -87.77 -74.63
C ALA A 522 -72.31 -89.22 -74.15
N GLU A 523 -71.81 -89.54 -72.95
CA GLU A 523 -71.95 -90.87 -72.36
C GLU A 523 -73.42 -91.23 -72.11
N ALA A 524 -74.22 -90.29 -71.57
CA ALA A 524 -75.66 -90.48 -71.38
C ALA A 524 -76.39 -90.81 -72.69
N LYS A 525 -76.08 -90.10 -73.79
CA LYS A 525 -76.65 -90.41 -75.11
C LYS A 525 -76.28 -91.79 -75.63
N THR A 526 -75.04 -92.26 -75.39
CA THR A 526 -74.64 -93.62 -75.83
C THR A 526 -75.33 -94.73 -75.05
N ILE A 527 -75.60 -94.50 -73.76
CA ILE A 527 -76.32 -95.46 -72.90
C ILE A 527 -77.79 -95.53 -73.31
N ILE A 528 -78.44 -94.39 -73.57
CA ILE A 528 -79.82 -94.34 -74.05
C ILE A 528 -79.94 -95.01 -75.43
N ALA A 529 -79.02 -94.75 -76.36
CA ALA A 529 -79.02 -95.40 -77.67
C ALA A 529 -78.83 -96.93 -77.59
N LYS A 530 -78.01 -97.42 -76.65
CA LYS A 530 -77.87 -98.87 -76.38
C LYS A 530 -79.14 -99.47 -75.76
N ALA A 531 -79.82 -98.74 -74.87
CA ALA A 531 -81.07 -99.18 -74.27
C ALA A 531 -82.20 -99.28 -75.31
N ASP A 532 -82.31 -98.30 -76.21
CA ASP A 532 -83.29 -98.31 -77.30
C ASP A 532 -83.02 -99.43 -78.32
N ALA A 533 -81.76 -99.71 -78.64
CA ALA A 533 -81.40 -100.83 -79.51
C ALA A 533 -81.85 -102.18 -78.93
N ASN A 534 -81.59 -102.42 -77.63
CA ASN A 534 -82.03 -103.64 -76.95
C ASN A 534 -83.56 -103.73 -76.83
N ALA A 535 -84.25 -102.62 -76.60
CA ALA A 535 -85.72 -102.59 -76.54
C ALA A 535 -86.34 -102.96 -77.91
N THR A 536 -85.73 -102.49 -79.00
CA THR A 536 -86.20 -102.75 -80.36
C THR A 536 -85.97 -104.22 -80.75
N GLU A 537 -84.85 -104.83 -80.33
CA GLU A 537 -84.57 -106.25 -80.56
C GLU A 537 -85.55 -107.18 -79.82
N VAL A 538 -85.84 -106.89 -78.55
CA VAL A 538 -86.78 -107.68 -77.73
C VAL A 538 -88.22 -107.54 -78.25
N ASN A 539 -88.64 -106.34 -78.64
CA ASN A 539 -89.97 -106.12 -79.22
C ASN A 539 -90.10 -106.78 -80.60
N GLY A 540 -89.06 -106.72 -81.44
CA GLY A 540 -89.04 -107.44 -82.72
C GLY A 540 -89.17 -108.95 -82.56
N GLY A 541 -88.51 -109.53 -81.55
CA GLY A 541 -88.66 -110.95 -81.19
C GLY A 541 -90.07 -111.31 -80.72
N ALA A 542 -90.71 -110.46 -79.92
CA ALA A 542 -92.06 -110.66 -79.41
C ALA A 542 -93.14 -110.55 -80.51
N GLU A 543 -93.00 -109.58 -81.43
CA GLU A 543 -93.92 -109.43 -82.56
C GLU A 543 -93.80 -110.59 -83.56
N ALA A 544 -92.58 -111.05 -83.85
CA ALA A 544 -92.37 -112.24 -84.69
C ALA A 544 -93.03 -113.49 -84.07
N GLY A 545 -92.94 -113.66 -82.74
CA GLY A 545 -93.62 -114.74 -82.02
C GLY A 545 -95.14 -114.64 -82.09
N LYS A 546 -95.70 -113.44 -81.89
CA LYS A 546 -97.14 -113.17 -81.95
C LYS A 546 -97.71 -113.43 -83.34
N ILE A 547 -97.06 -112.92 -84.39
CA ILE A 547 -97.51 -113.10 -85.78
C ILE A 547 -97.47 -114.57 -86.19
N LYS A 548 -96.42 -115.31 -85.80
CA LYS A 548 -96.31 -116.74 -86.09
C LYS A 548 -97.42 -117.56 -85.40
N ALA A 549 -97.76 -117.22 -84.15
CA ALA A 549 -98.83 -117.89 -83.42
C ALA A 549 -100.22 -117.60 -84.00
N ILE A 550 -100.50 -116.35 -84.39
CA ILE A 550 -101.74 -115.96 -85.05
C ILE A 550 -101.87 -116.67 -86.40
N GLY A 551 -100.82 -116.64 -87.24
CA GLY A 551 -100.85 -117.29 -88.56
C GLY A 551 -101.06 -118.81 -88.49
N LEU A 552 -100.46 -119.50 -87.51
CA LEU A 552 -100.71 -120.92 -87.28
C LEU A 552 -102.15 -121.18 -86.83
N ALA A 553 -102.68 -120.40 -85.90
CA ALA A 553 -104.05 -120.54 -85.40
C ALA A 553 -105.09 -120.23 -86.49
N GLU A 554 -104.85 -119.23 -87.33
CA GLU A 554 -105.75 -118.86 -88.43
C GLU A 554 -105.76 -119.92 -89.53
N ALA A 555 -104.60 -120.52 -89.83
CA ALA A 555 -104.50 -121.65 -90.73
C ALA A 555 -105.24 -122.88 -90.19
N GLU A 556 -105.11 -123.18 -88.89
CA GLU A 556 -105.81 -124.28 -88.20
C GLU A 556 -107.34 -124.09 -88.25
N VAL A 557 -107.82 -122.88 -87.91
CA VAL A 557 -109.25 -122.54 -87.95
C VAL A 557 -109.78 -122.58 -89.40
N THR A 558 -109.00 -122.08 -90.36
CA THR A 558 -109.41 -122.12 -91.77
C THR A 558 -109.49 -123.56 -92.27
N LYS A 559 -108.55 -124.43 -91.88
CA LYS A 559 -108.56 -125.86 -92.20
C LYS A 559 -109.79 -126.57 -91.61
N GLN A 560 -110.10 -126.34 -90.33
CA GLN A 560 -111.29 -126.89 -89.68
C GLN A 560 -112.59 -126.38 -90.31
N LYS A 561 -112.66 -125.09 -90.67
CA LYS A 561 -113.82 -124.52 -91.38
C LYS A 561 -113.99 -125.14 -92.77
N THR A 562 -112.91 -125.39 -93.50
CA THR A 562 -112.98 -126.07 -94.82
C THR A 562 -113.40 -127.53 -94.72
N GLU A 563 -112.97 -128.26 -93.68
CA GLU A 563 -113.38 -129.65 -93.45
C GLU A 563 -114.86 -129.79 -93.03
N ALA A 564 -115.41 -128.83 -92.28
CA ALA A 564 -116.79 -128.88 -91.80
C ALA A 564 -117.85 -128.39 -92.81
N MET A 565 -117.49 -127.47 -93.71
CA MET A 565 -118.45 -126.82 -94.62
C MET A 565 -118.35 -127.26 -96.09
N GLY A 566 -117.29 -127.97 -96.49
CA GLY A 566 -117.03 -128.26 -97.91
C GLY A 566 -116.50 -127.02 -98.64
N THR A 567 -115.55 -127.24 -99.56
CA THR A 567 -114.80 -126.16 -100.24
C THR A 567 -115.69 -125.18 -101.00
N GLU A 568 -116.83 -125.63 -101.51
CA GLU A 568 -117.73 -124.80 -102.33
C GLU A 568 -118.63 -123.88 -101.50
N GLN A 569 -119.19 -124.37 -100.38
CA GLN A 569 -120.03 -123.56 -99.51
C GLN A 569 -119.24 -122.54 -98.66
N TYR A 570 -118.00 -122.86 -98.24
CA TYR A 570 -117.17 -121.92 -97.47
C TYR A 570 -116.80 -120.65 -98.26
N ALA A 571 -116.56 -120.78 -99.57
CA ALA A 571 -116.24 -119.66 -100.44
C ALA A 571 -117.40 -118.64 -100.53
N ILE A 572 -118.64 -119.12 -100.61
CA ILE A 572 -119.83 -118.27 -100.69
C ILE A 572 -120.02 -117.49 -99.38
N VAL A 573 -119.81 -118.14 -98.22
CA VAL A 573 -119.92 -117.47 -96.91
C VAL A 573 -118.82 -116.44 -96.70
N ARG A 574 -117.56 -116.74 -97.08
CA ARG A 574 -116.45 -115.78 -96.99
C ARG A 574 -116.64 -114.57 -97.91
N VAL A 575 -117.20 -114.77 -99.11
CA VAL A 575 -117.56 -113.67 -100.03
C VAL A 575 -118.70 -112.84 -99.44
N ALA A 576 -119.71 -113.47 -98.84
CA ALA A 576 -120.79 -112.76 -98.16
C ALA A 576 -120.31 -111.96 -96.93
N GLU A 577 -119.43 -112.52 -96.09
CA GLU A 577 -118.84 -111.82 -94.94
C GLU A 577 -117.94 -110.66 -95.38
N ALA A 578 -117.10 -110.83 -96.40
CA ALA A 578 -116.23 -109.77 -96.91
C ALA A 578 -117.02 -108.62 -97.55
N LEU A 579 -118.18 -108.91 -98.17
CA LEU A 579 -119.13 -107.91 -98.67
C LEU A 579 -119.87 -107.20 -97.53
N ALA A 580 -120.15 -107.87 -96.42
CA ALA A 580 -120.82 -107.29 -95.25
C ALA A 580 -119.89 -106.41 -94.40
N SER A 581 -118.63 -106.79 -94.19
CA SER A 581 -117.68 -106.04 -93.34
C SER A 581 -117.16 -104.75 -93.98
N ASN A 582 -117.18 -104.64 -95.31
CA ASN A 582 -116.70 -103.45 -96.03
C ASN A 582 -117.78 -102.41 -96.38
N GLY A 583 -119.02 -102.59 -95.91
CA GLY A 583 -120.03 -101.51 -95.94
C GLY A 583 -120.39 -100.93 -97.31
N ILE A 584 -120.28 -101.72 -98.39
CA ILE A 584 -120.60 -101.27 -99.76
C ILE A 584 -122.12 -101.40 -100.01
N LYS A 585 -122.81 -100.27 -100.23
CA LYS A 585 -124.23 -100.20 -100.63
C LYS A 585 -124.43 -100.65 -102.09
N LEU A 586 -125.37 -101.57 -102.35
CA LEU A 586 -125.86 -101.95 -103.69
C LEU A 586 -127.29 -101.43 -103.94
N VAL A 587 -127.40 -100.34 -104.70
CA VAL A 587 -128.56 -100.03 -105.58
C VAL A 587 -127.99 -99.36 -106.85
N PRO A 588 -128.31 -99.85 -108.07
CA PRO A 588 -127.84 -99.25 -109.32
C PRO A 588 -128.89 -98.29 -109.94
N GLU A 589 -128.52 -97.70 -111.10
CA GLU A 589 -129.37 -97.05 -112.14
C GLU A 589 -129.33 -95.50 -112.26
N ILE A 590 -128.46 -94.96 -113.16
CA ILE A 590 -128.69 -94.35 -114.50
C ILE A 590 -128.83 -92.80 -114.53
N LEU A 591 -128.56 -92.02 -115.61
CA LEU A 591 -128.30 -92.30 -117.03
C LEU A 591 -127.47 -91.16 -117.66
N VAL A 592 -126.55 -91.58 -118.53
CA VAL A 592 -125.97 -90.84 -119.65
C VAL A 592 -127.05 -90.34 -120.61
N ASN A 593 -126.92 -89.14 -121.16
CA ASN A 593 -127.07 -88.88 -122.60
C ASN A 593 -126.59 -87.45 -122.82
N GLY A 594 -125.52 -87.18 -123.56
CA GLY A 594 -125.18 -87.79 -124.83
C GLY A 594 -125.30 -86.70 -125.88
N LYS A 595 -124.13 -86.26 -126.37
CA LYS A 595 -123.89 -85.92 -127.78
C LYS A 595 -124.47 -84.59 -128.30
N ASP A 596 -123.63 -83.55 -128.39
CA ASP A 596 -123.01 -83.07 -129.64
C ASP A 596 -122.29 -81.71 -129.42
N GLY A 597 -121.18 -81.50 -130.13
CA GLY A 597 -120.70 -80.18 -130.56
C GLY A 597 -119.94 -79.28 -129.57
N GLY A 598 -118.64 -79.11 -129.83
CA GLY A 598 -117.99 -77.78 -129.93
C GLY A 598 -117.68 -76.93 -128.68
N SER A 599 -116.49 -76.32 -128.74
CA SER A 599 -116.19 -74.92 -128.39
C SER A 599 -116.25 -74.44 -126.93
N ALA A 600 -115.03 -74.13 -126.43
CA ALA A 600 -114.60 -72.86 -125.83
C ALA A 600 -115.31 -72.24 -124.61
N GLY A 601 -114.48 -71.53 -123.83
CA GLY A 601 -114.89 -70.30 -123.14
C GLY A 601 -115.13 -70.50 -121.67
N MET A 602 -114.06 -70.52 -120.88
CA MET A 602 -113.63 -69.36 -120.09
C MET A 602 -114.67 -68.85 -119.09
N VAL A 603 -114.37 -69.16 -117.84
CA VAL A 603 -114.37 -68.17 -116.75
C VAL A 603 -115.75 -67.72 -116.30
N ASP A 604 -116.59 -68.69 -115.91
CA ASP A 604 -117.49 -68.45 -114.79
C ASP A 604 -117.21 -69.51 -113.71
N ALA A 605 -115.99 -69.54 -113.17
CA ALA A 605 -115.48 -68.38 -112.41
C ALA A 605 -116.50 -67.80 -111.44
N LEU A 606 -117.37 -68.66 -110.91
CA LEU A 606 -117.91 -68.40 -109.61
C LEU A 606 -117.57 -69.59 -108.72
N ILE A 607 -116.30 -69.52 -108.30
CA ILE A 607 -115.85 -69.98 -107.00
C ILE A 607 -115.66 -71.51 -107.11
N GLY A 608 -114.43 -72.02 -106.99
CA GLY A 608 -113.62 -71.74 -105.80
C GLY A 608 -114.40 -72.10 -104.51
N SER A 609 -115.57 -72.73 -104.67
CA SER A 609 -116.69 -72.81 -103.75
C SER A 609 -117.08 -74.25 -103.47
N GLU A 610 -116.16 -75.09 -103.05
CA GLU A 610 -116.30 -75.52 -101.67
C GLU A 610 -114.98 -75.88 -100.97
N LEU A 611 -113.80 -75.40 -101.40
CA LEU A 611 -112.95 -74.73 -100.38
C LEU A 611 -113.68 -73.48 -99.83
N PHE A 612 -114.77 -73.03 -100.46
CA PHE A 612 -115.97 -72.64 -99.70
C PHE A 612 -116.59 -73.83 -98.93
N LYS A 613 -115.93 -74.36 -97.91
CA LYS A 613 -116.49 -75.30 -96.89
C LYS A 613 -115.94 -76.70 -96.81
N LYS A 614 -114.63 -76.83 -97.03
CA LYS A 614 -113.75 -77.96 -96.66
C LYS A 614 -113.39 -78.86 -97.84
N LEU A 615 -113.96 -78.63 -98.99
CA LEU A 615 -114.84 -79.62 -99.55
C LEU A 615 -114.31 -80.03 -100.93
N GLN A 616 -114.02 -81.30 -101.17
CA GLN A 616 -114.25 -82.43 -100.28
C GLN A 616 -112.98 -82.87 -99.58
N LYS A 617 -112.98 -82.47 -98.31
CA LYS A 617 -111.96 -82.54 -97.28
C LYS A 617 -111.31 -83.88 -97.19
N ASP A 618 -110.00 -83.80 -97.00
CA ASP A 618 -109.13 -84.83 -96.48
C ASP A 618 -108.83 -86.03 -97.37
N ASN A 619 -109.55 -86.24 -98.48
CA ASN A 619 -109.60 -87.59 -99.03
C ASN A 619 -108.72 -87.94 -100.24
N SER A 620 -107.74 -88.81 -100.10
CA SER A 620 -107.09 -89.39 -98.89
C SER A 620 -106.33 -90.60 -99.37
N LYS A 621 -105.01 -90.59 -99.40
CA LYS A 621 -104.12 -89.51 -99.85
C LYS A 621 -102.87 -90.27 -100.32
N GLU A 622 -103.09 -91.15 -101.30
CA GLU A 622 -102.27 -92.33 -101.56
C GLU A 622 -102.29 -92.70 -103.05
N ASP A 623 -101.19 -93.35 -103.44
CA ASP A 623 -101.05 -94.36 -104.48
C ASP A 623 -101.08 -94.01 -105.97
N LYS A 624 -100.07 -94.57 -106.67
CA LYS A 624 -100.25 -95.41 -107.87
C LYS A 624 -99.07 -96.39 -108.08
N THR A 625 -99.37 -97.70 -108.04
CA THR A 625 -98.88 -98.82 -108.88
C THR A 625 -97.38 -99.00 -109.17
N GLU A 626 -96.86 -100.17 -108.77
CA GLU A 626 -96.17 -101.22 -109.56
C GLU A 626 -95.74 -102.29 -108.52
N ALA A 627 -96.34 -103.48 -108.41
CA ALA A 627 -96.73 -104.47 -109.42
C ALA A 627 -97.98 -105.27 -109.03
#